data_AF-A0AA97G7N1-F1
#
_entry.id   AF-A0AA97G7N1-F1
#
_cell.length_a   1.000
_cell.length_b   1.000
_cell.length_c   1.000
_cell.angle_alpha   90.00
_cell.angle_beta   90.00
_cell.angle_gamma   90.00
#
_symmetry.space_group_name_H-M   'P 1'
#
loop_
_entity.id
_entity.type
_entity.pdbx_description
1 polymer ?
#
loop_
_entity_poly.entity_id
_entity_poly.type
_entity_poly.pdbx_seq_one_letter_code
_entity_poly.pdbx_strand_id
1 'polypeptide(L)'
;MTEQPKAISIPELQKGDLLFQLRKGGELEWVISRLFAGYNGMALNHVAIAREDGELVEAVMPKVQTISLNQFIDKSVCDGLGRPCILLARLKSPWLALVDKALAFADEQLHSPYNRNFSPEGHARSDISDRAWYCSALILEAFRSANKGESVFPETPMGFRDLETGELFPYWIDFYKKMGQPIPEGEPGSHPALLSCSDKLEVVRVVGQLPARQSINGQLA
;
A
#
# COMPACT_ATOMS: atom_id res chain seq x y z
N MET A 1 -27.68 16.63 18.85
CA MET A 1 -26.86 15.53 19.43
C MET A 1 -25.96 15.05 18.31
N THR A 2 -24.69 15.46 18.32
CA THR A 2 -23.69 14.97 17.36
C THR A 2 -23.32 13.56 17.77
N GLU A 3 -23.76 12.55 17.01
CA GLU A 3 -23.26 11.19 17.16
C GLU A 3 -21.74 11.24 16.99
N GLN A 4 -21.01 10.82 18.02
CA GLN A 4 -19.58 10.53 17.87
C GLN A 4 -19.44 9.44 16.79
N PRO A 5 -18.51 9.57 15.84
CA PRO A 5 -18.30 8.51 14.86
C PRO A 5 -18.01 7.21 15.61
N LYS A 6 -18.85 6.20 15.38
CA LYS A 6 -18.67 4.86 15.93
C LYS A 6 -17.24 4.43 15.59
N ALA A 7 -16.44 4.11 16.60
CA ALA A 7 -15.11 3.53 16.38
C ALA A 7 -15.27 2.32 15.47
N ILE A 8 -14.68 2.39 14.28
CA ILE A 8 -14.72 1.29 13.33
C ILE A 8 -13.75 0.25 13.84
N SER A 9 -14.29 -0.79 14.47
CA SER A 9 -13.50 -1.95 14.85
C SER A 9 -13.37 -2.89 13.66
N ILE A 10 -12.17 -3.43 13.46
CA ILE A 10 -11.93 -4.59 12.59
C ILE A 10 -11.68 -5.77 13.53
N PRO A 11 -12.73 -6.37 14.14
CA PRO A 11 -12.57 -7.40 15.17
C PRO A 11 -11.94 -8.71 14.66
N GLU A 12 -11.78 -8.85 13.34
CA GLU A 12 -11.19 -10.02 12.68
C GLU A 12 -9.71 -9.85 12.35
N LEU A 13 -9.09 -8.73 12.78
CA LEU A 13 -7.67 -8.47 12.54
C LEU A 13 -6.81 -9.57 13.16
N GLN A 14 -6.00 -10.21 12.34
CA GLN A 14 -5.04 -11.23 12.76
C GLN A 14 -3.62 -10.80 12.41
N LYS A 15 -2.67 -11.34 13.17
CA LYS A 15 -1.24 -11.23 12.87
C LYS A 15 -0.96 -11.62 11.42
N GLY A 16 -0.25 -10.78 10.69
CA GLY A 16 0.11 -10.99 9.29
C GLY A 16 -0.93 -10.54 8.27
N ASP A 17 -2.11 -10.10 8.71
CA ASP A 17 -3.07 -9.51 7.79
C ASP A 17 -2.49 -8.25 7.14
N LEU A 18 -2.78 -8.08 5.85
CA LEU A 18 -2.44 -6.90 5.09
C LEU A 18 -3.65 -5.96 5.03
N LEU A 19 -3.44 -4.72 5.44
CA LEU A 19 -4.46 -3.67 5.39
C LEU A 19 -4.08 -2.70 4.30
N PHE A 20 -4.93 -2.60 3.28
CA PHE A 20 -4.82 -1.62 2.22
C PHE A 20 -5.81 -0.50 2.46
N GLN A 21 -5.47 0.73 2.07
CA GLN A 21 -6.39 1.84 2.14
C GLN A 21 -6.22 2.81 0.98
N LEU A 22 -7.28 3.59 0.75
CA LEU A 22 -7.16 4.88 0.08
C LEU A 22 -6.82 5.92 1.14
N ARG A 23 -5.54 6.16 1.35
CA ARG A 23 -5.04 7.11 2.33
C ARG A 23 -5.29 8.55 1.86
N LYS A 24 -5.82 9.39 2.76
CA LYS A 24 -5.92 10.85 2.63
C LYS A 24 -4.52 11.46 2.49
N GLY A 25 -4.42 12.51 1.70
CA GLY A 25 -3.19 13.26 1.54
C GLY A 25 -3.35 14.37 0.52
N GLY A 26 -2.24 14.74 -0.12
CA GLY A 26 -2.19 15.75 -1.15
C GLY A 26 -2.19 15.15 -2.56
N GLU A 27 -1.56 15.87 -3.48
CA GLU A 27 -1.41 15.45 -4.88
C GLU A 27 -0.70 14.10 -5.02
N LEU A 28 0.31 13.81 -4.18
CA LEU A 28 1.04 12.54 -4.20
C LEU A 28 0.12 11.34 -3.94
N GLU A 29 -0.60 11.35 -2.81
CA GLU A 29 -1.54 10.27 -2.48
C GLU A 29 -2.63 10.11 -3.55
N TRP A 30 -3.05 11.22 -4.16
CA TRP A 30 -4.04 11.21 -5.23
C TRP A 30 -3.49 10.58 -6.52
N VAL A 31 -2.32 11.02 -7.03
CA VAL A 31 -1.76 10.46 -8.26
C VAL A 31 -1.42 8.98 -8.09
N ILE A 32 -0.90 8.54 -6.93
CA ILE A 32 -0.65 7.12 -6.64
C ILE A 32 -1.94 6.31 -6.73
N SER A 33 -3.04 6.82 -6.17
CA SER A 33 -4.33 6.10 -6.16
C SER A 33 -4.92 5.87 -7.56
N ARG A 34 -4.44 6.61 -8.58
CA ARG A 34 -4.92 6.56 -9.96
C ARG A 34 -4.03 5.76 -10.92
N LEU A 35 -2.92 5.21 -10.46
CA LEU A 35 -1.99 4.48 -11.33
C LEU A 35 -2.54 3.10 -11.72
N PHE A 36 -3.20 2.43 -10.77
CA PHE A 36 -3.66 1.05 -10.94
C PHE A 36 -4.99 0.80 -10.23
N ALA A 37 -5.78 -0.11 -10.78
CA ALA A 37 -6.98 -0.62 -10.14
C ALA A 37 -6.62 -1.74 -9.17
N GLY A 38 -7.02 -1.61 -7.91
CA GLY A 38 -6.85 -2.65 -6.90
C GLY A 38 -7.96 -3.70 -6.97
N TYR A 39 -8.06 -4.51 -5.90
CA TYR A 39 -9.11 -5.50 -5.76
C TYR A 39 -10.49 -4.93 -6.09
N ASN A 40 -11.24 -5.59 -6.99
CA ASN A 40 -12.54 -5.12 -7.50
C ASN A 40 -12.57 -3.66 -8.00
N GLY A 41 -11.46 -3.16 -8.52
CA GLY A 41 -11.38 -1.80 -9.04
C GLY A 41 -11.18 -0.71 -7.98
N MET A 42 -10.88 -1.06 -6.73
CA MET A 42 -10.67 -0.10 -5.65
C MET A 42 -9.45 0.80 -5.92
N ALA A 43 -9.58 2.09 -5.61
CA ALA A 43 -8.47 3.01 -5.48
C ALA A 43 -7.70 2.68 -4.19
N LEU A 44 -6.43 2.31 -4.30
CA LEU A 44 -5.57 1.97 -3.15
C LEU A 44 -4.20 2.58 -3.36
N ASN A 45 -3.71 3.32 -2.37
CA ASN A 45 -2.41 4.00 -2.43
C ASN A 45 -1.50 3.67 -1.23
N HIS A 46 -1.95 2.81 -0.30
CA HIS A 46 -1.18 2.44 0.87
C HIS A 46 -1.47 1.03 1.35
N VAL A 47 -0.48 0.39 1.98
CA VAL A 47 -0.59 -0.93 2.61
C VAL A 47 0.24 -0.98 3.90
N ALA A 48 -0.23 -1.75 4.89
CA ALA A 48 0.47 -2.06 6.14
C ALA A 48 0.26 -3.54 6.51
N ILE A 49 1.11 -4.08 7.39
CA ILE A 49 0.99 -5.45 7.92
C ILE A 49 0.68 -5.44 9.41
N ALA A 50 -0.25 -6.29 9.84
CA ALA A 50 -0.71 -6.37 11.21
C ALA A 50 0.22 -7.20 12.11
N ARG A 51 0.53 -6.66 13.28
CA ARG A 51 1.30 -7.30 14.35
C ARG A 51 0.38 -8.06 15.28
N GLU A 52 0.98 -8.83 16.19
CA GLU A 52 0.23 -9.63 17.18
C GLU A 52 -0.46 -8.79 18.25
N ASP A 53 0.08 -7.61 18.56
CA ASP A 53 -0.49 -6.63 19.49
C ASP A 53 -1.62 -5.78 18.88
N GLY A 54 -1.95 -6.00 17.60
CA GLY A 54 -2.97 -5.24 16.86
C GLY A 54 -2.50 -3.91 16.30
N GLU A 55 -1.23 -3.52 16.51
CA GLU A 55 -0.61 -2.43 15.76
C GLU A 55 -0.25 -2.87 14.35
N LEU A 56 0.01 -1.90 13.46
CA LEU A 56 0.41 -2.13 12.08
C LEU A 56 1.82 -1.61 11.85
N VAL A 57 2.64 -2.33 11.10
CA VAL A 57 3.90 -1.81 10.54
C VAL A 57 3.61 -1.21 9.17
N GLU A 58 4.01 0.04 8.96
CA GLU A 58 3.87 0.74 7.69
C GLU A 58 5.13 1.52 7.32
N ALA A 59 5.40 1.65 6.01
CA ALA A 59 6.36 2.61 5.51
C ALA A 59 5.63 3.86 5.02
N VAL A 60 5.84 4.98 5.71
CA VAL A 60 5.31 6.31 5.35
C VAL A 60 6.41 7.35 5.52
N MET A 61 6.27 8.55 4.94
CA MET A 61 7.23 9.61 5.22
C MET A 61 7.17 10.03 6.71
N PRO A 62 8.32 10.18 7.40
CA PRO A 62 9.68 10.10 6.87
C PRO A 62 10.35 8.72 6.97
N LYS A 63 9.76 7.74 7.66
CA LYS A 63 10.38 6.46 8.01
C LYS A 63 9.35 5.35 8.26
N VAL A 64 9.81 4.10 8.23
CA VAL A 64 9.03 2.95 8.70
C VAL A 64 8.70 3.11 10.18
N GLN A 65 7.44 2.84 10.53
CA GLN A 65 6.91 3.04 11.89
C GLN A 65 5.83 2.02 12.23
N THR A 66 5.48 1.95 13.51
CA THR A 66 4.21 1.36 13.94
C THR A 66 3.11 2.42 14.00
N ILE A 67 1.87 1.99 13.77
CA ILE A 67 0.67 2.81 13.88
C ILE A 67 -0.46 1.98 14.48
N SER A 68 -1.29 2.58 15.33
CA SER A 68 -2.48 1.88 15.83
C SER A 68 -3.52 1.70 14.71
N LEU A 69 -4.33 0.65 14.79
CA LEU A 69 -5.41 0.41 13.83
C LEU A 69 -6.35 1.62 13.66
N ASN A 70 -6.74 2.27 14.77
CA ASN A 70 -7.62 3.44 14.73
C ASN A 70 -6.97 4.61 13.99
N GLN A 71 -5.69 4.89 14.26
CA GLN A 71 -4.97 5.94 13.55
C GLN A 71 -4.84 5.63 12.07
N PHE A 72 -4.60 4.36 11.69
CA PHE A 72 -4.57 3.94 10.30
C PHE A 72 -5.92 4.23 9.62
N ILE A 73 -7.02 3.79 10.23
CA ILE A 73 -8.40 4.02 9.76
C ILE A 73 -8.70 5.53 9.59
N ASP A 74 -8.31 6.36 10.56
CA ASP A 74 -8.55 7.81 10.52
C ASP A 74 -7.87 8.49 9.32
N LYS A 75 -6.76 7.92 8.84
CA LYS A 75 -6.07 8.38 7.62
C LYS A 75 -6.74 7.95 6.33
N SER A 76 -7.75 7.07 6.34
CA SER A 76 -8.44 6.63 5.13
C SER A 76 -9.49 7.64 4.65
N VAL A 77 -9.63 7.79 3.33
CA VAL A 77 -10.72 8.52 2.66
C VAL A 77 -12.03 7.79 2.90
N CYS A 78 -13.10 8.52 3.19
CA CYS A 78 -14.43 7.92 3.33
C CYS A 78 -15.18 7.90 1.99
N ASP A 79 -15.94 6.83 1.76
CA ASP A 79 -16.91 6.76 0.66
C ASP A 79 -18.12 7.68 0.89
N GLY A 80 -19.06 7.68 -0.06
CA GLY A 80 -20.27 8.50 0.02
C GLY A 80 -21.21 8.20 1.22
N LEU A 81 -20.96 7.11 1.96
CA LEU A 81 -21.69 6.73 3.17
C LEU A 81 -20.89 7.02 4.44
N GLY A 82 -19.75 7.71 4.34
CA GLY A 82 -18.88 8.02 5.47
C GLY A 82 -18.02 6.85 5.95
N ARG A 83 -17.93 5.74 5.19
CA ARG A 83 -17.13 4.57 5.56
C ARG A 83 -15.70 4.73 5.03
N PRO A 84 -14.65 4.57 5.85
CA PRO A 84 -13.26 4.63 5.40
C PRO A 84 -13.01 3.52 4.40
N CYS A 85 -12.30 3.81 3.31
CA CYS A 85 -11.97 2.86 2.24
C CYS A 85 -10.77 2.00 2.65
N ILE A 86 -11.07 0.79 3.13
CA ILE A 86 -10.10 -0.17 3.68
C ILE A 86 -10.41 -1.56 3.15
N LEU A 87 -9.36 -2.26 2.75
CA LEU A 87 -9.38 -3.66 2.37
C LEU A 87 -8.49 -4.43 3.34
N LEU A 88 -9.06 -5.42 4.02
CA LEU A 88 -8.34 -6.39 4.83
C LEU A 88 -8.16 -7.67 4.01
N ALA A 89 -6.92 -8.07 3.80
CA ALA A 89 -6.57 -9.32 3.14
C ALA A 89 -5.64 -10.16 4.00
N ARG A 90 -5.74 -11.47 3.85
CA ARG A 90 -4.96 -12.46 4.59
C ARG A 90 -4.20 -13.35 3.63
N LEU A 91 -3.01 -13.80 4.03
CA LEU A 91 -2.28 -14.78 3.24
C LEU A 91 -2.99 -16.13 3.26
N LYS A 92 -3.09 -16.76 2.08
CA LYS A 92 -3.59 -18.13 1.97
C LYS A 92 -2.52 -19.14 2.40
N SER A 93 -2.94 -20.35 2.77
CA SER A 93 -2.03 -21.50 2.81
C SER A 93 -1.40 -21.73 1.43
N PRO A 94 -0.09 -22.04 1.31
CA PRO A 94 0.87 -22.33 2.39
C PRO A 94 1.61 -21.12 2.96
N TRP A 95 1.34 -19.91 2.46
CA TRP A 95 2.14 -18.70 2.76
C TRP A 95 1.97 -18.18 4.19
N LEU A 96 0.93 -18.61 4.91
CA LEU A 96 0.73 -18.32 6.33
C LEU A 96 1.97 -18.67 7.18
N ALA A 97 2.70 -19.73 6.82
CA ALA A 97 3.92 -20.15 7.54
C ALA A 97 5.06 -19.12 7.47
N LEU A 98 4.96 -18.12 6.59
CA LEU A 98 5.96 -17.07 6.42
C LEU A 98 5.70 -15.83 7.30
N VAL A 99 4.49 -15.70 7.86
CA VAL A 99 4.03 -14.48 8.55
C VAL A 99 4.98 -14.08 9.69
N ASP A 100 5.40 -15.02 10.54
CA ASP A 100 6.27 -14.69 11.67
C ASP A 100 7.62 -14.13 11.23
N LYS A 101 8.22 -14.70 10.17
CA LYS A 101 9.50 -14.24 9.64
C LYS A 101 9.36 -12.93 8.88
N ALA A 102 8.26 -12.74 8.15
CA ALA A 102 7.98 -11.49 7.43
C ALA A 102 7.77 -10.33 8.41
N LEU A 103 7.04 -10.56 9.50
CA LEU A 103 6.88 -9.58 10.57
C LEU A 103 8.18 -9.28 11.30
N ALA A 104 9.00 -10.30 11.60
CA ALA A 104 10.32 -10.07 12.19
C ALA A 104 11.18 -9.16 11.30
N PHE A 105 11.19 -9.40 9.99
CA PHE A 105 11.87 -8.52 9.05
C PHE A 105 11.28 -7.09 9.05
N ALA A 106 9.95 -6.96 9.02
CA ALA A 106 9.30 -5.64 9.03
C ALA A 106 9.60 -4.85 10.31
N ASP A 107 9.64 -5.52 11.47
CA ASP A 107 10.02 -4.93 12.76
C ASP A 107 11.51 -4.52 12.77
N GLU A 108 12.40 -5.30 12.15
CA GLU A 108 13.81 -4.90 11.95
C GLU A 108 13.96 -3.64 11.09
N GLN A 109 13.00 -3.35 10.20
CA GLN A 109 13.00 -2.14 9.37
C GLN A 109 12.45 -0.91 10.10
N LEU A 110 11.99 -1.02 11.35
CA LEU A 110 11.48 0.14 12.07
C LEU A 110 12.54 1.25 12.13
N HIS A 111 12.10 2.47 11.79
CA HIS A 111 12.90 3.67 11.66
C HIS A 111 13.78 3.78 10.40
N SER A 112 13.82 2.76 9.53
CA SER A 112 14.44 2.89 8.21
C SER A 112 13.77 4.00 7.40
N PRO A 113 14.52 4.77 6.60
CA PRO A 113 14.00 5.92 5.86
C PRO A 113 12.91 5.52 4.84
N TYR A 114 12.00 6.45 4.56
CA TYR A 114 11.06 6.27 3.47
C TYR A 114 11.76 6.45 2.11
N ASN A 115 11.49 5.55 1.16
CA ASN A 115 11.97 5.65 -0.22
C ASN A 115 11.18 6.71 -0.98
N ARG A 116 11.61 7.98 -0.87
CA ARG A 116 10.88 9.14 -1.40
C ARG A 116 10.88 9.21 -2.92
N ASN A 117 11.91 8.70 -3.59
CA ASN A 117 12.03 8.75 -5.05
C ASN A 117 11.52 7.49 -5.75
N PHE A 118 10.99 6.54 -4.98
CA PHE A 118 10.51 5.24 -5.47
C PHE A 118 11.58 4.48 -6.28
N SER A 119 12.87 4.74 -6.00
CA SER A 119 13.96 4.14 -6.77
C SER A 119 14.11 2.65 -6.47
N PRO A 120 14.31 1.79 -7.50
CA PRO A 120 14.64 0.38 -7.32
C PRO A 120 15.89 0.16 -6.44
N GLU A 121 16.85 1.10 -6.48
CA GLU A 121 18.11 1.01 -5.72
C GLU A 121 17.91 1.16 -4.22
N GLY A 122 16.82 1.80 -3.78
CA GLY A 122 16.55 2.03 -2.35
C GLY A 122 16.40 0.75 -1.54
N HIS A 123 15.94 -0.33 -2.18
CA HIS A 123 15.74 -1.65 -1.56
C HIS A 123 16.95 -2.58 -1.71
N ALA A 124 17.83 -2.30 -2.68
CA ALA A 124 18.94 -3.15 -3.08
C ALA A 124 20.23 -2.95 -2.27
N ARG A 125 20.21 -2.10 -1.22
CA ARG A 125 21.40 -1.80 -0.42
C ARG A 125 21.74 -2.94 0.54
N SER A 126 23.03 -3.29 0.57
CA SER A 126 23.56 -4.39 1.38
C SER A 126 23.47 -4.12 2.88
N ASP A 127 23.65 -2.87 3.29
CA ASP A 127 23.44 -2.45 4.67
C ASP A 127 21.94 -2.18 4.90
N ILE A 128 21.38 -2.86 5.89
CA ILE A 128 19.96 -2.73 6.27
C ILE A 128 19.63 -1.31 6.73
N SER A 129 20.61 -0.59 7.31
CA SER A 129 20.46 0.79 7.78
C SER A 129 20.36 1.81 6.66
N ASP A 130 20.82 1.45 5.46
CA ASP A 130 20.72 2.30 4.27
C ASP A 130 19.50 1.99 3.40
N ARG A 131 18.75 0.92 3.72
CA ARG A 131 17.55 0.56 2.97
C ARG A 131 16.45 1.57 3.21
N ALA A 132 15.81 1.98 2.13
CA ALA A 132 14.66 2.86 2.19
C ALA A 132 13.43 2.14 1.65
N TRP A 133 12.27 2.34 2.28
CA TRP A 133 11.05 1.61 1.95
C TRP A 133 9.90 2.54 1.56
N TYR A 134 9.15 2.19 0.52
CA TYR A 134 7.76 2.59 0.39
C TYR A 134 6.86 1.39 0.73
N CYS A 135 5.59 1.66 1.01
CA CYS A 135 4.69 0.73 1.71
C CYS A 135 4.65 -0.68 1.10
N SER A 136 4.37 -0.81 -0.20
CA SER A 136 4.29 -2.13 -0.84
C SER A 136 5.66 -2.82 -0.97
N ALA A 137 6.75 -2.07 -1.18
CA ALA A 137 8.08 -2.66 -1.26
C ALA A 137 8.53 -3.29 0.06
N LEU A 138 8.18 -2.67 1.20
CA LEU A 138 8.42 -3.26 2.53
C LEU A 138 7.75 -4.64 2.64
N ILE A 139 6.50 -4.76 2.18
CA ILE A 139 5.76 -6.02 2.21
C ILE A 139 6.39 -7.07 1.29
N LEU A 140 6.71 -6.70 0.05
CA LEU A 140 7.36 -7.62 -0.90
C LEU A 140 8.66 -8.18 -0.33
N GLU A 141 9.53 -7.32 0.20
CA GLU A 141 10.82 -7.77 0.75
C GLU A 141 10.64 -8.59 2.02
N ALA A 142 9.72 -8.20 2.91
CA ALA A 142 9.44 -8.96 4.13
C ALA A 142 9.10 -10.43 3.82
N PHE A 143 8.23 -10.65 2.83
CA PHE A 143 7.88 -12.02 2.42
C PHE A 143 8.96 -12.69 1.56
N ARG A 144 9.74 -11.96 0.75
CA ARG A 144 10.91 -12.50 0.04
C ARG A 144 11.96 -13.01 1.01
N SER A 145 12.30 -12.21 2.02
CA SER A 145 13.24 -12.55 3.09
C SER A 145 12.76 -13.77 3.88
N ALA A 146 11.49 -13.78 4.28
CA ALA A 146 10.87 -14.92 4.96
C ALA A 146 10.94 -16.22 4.15
N ASN A 147 10.88 -16.11 2.82
CA ASN A 147 10.92 -17.20 1.87
C ASN A 147 12.32 -17.45 1.27
N LYS A 148 13.38 -17.21 2.06
CA LYS A 148 14.78 -17.54 1.70
C LYS A 148 15.26 -16.86 0.39
N GLY A 149 14.74 -15.67 0.10
CA GLY A 149 15.10 -14.91 -1.10
C GLY A 149 14.19 -15.16 -2.31
N GLU A 150 13.29 -16.14 -2.24
CA GLU A 150 12.32 -16.39 -3.31
C GLU A 150 11.10 -15.46 -3.20
N SER A 151 10.73 -14.84 -4.31
CA SER A 151 9.59 -13.91 -4.35
C SER A 151 8.26 -14.64 -4.09
N VAL A 152 7.53 -14.18 -3.06
CA VAL A 152 6.13 -14.59 -2.79
C VAL A 152 5.15 -13.71 -3.57
N PHE A 153 5.43 -12.41 -3.58
CA PHE A 153 4.71 -11.40 -4.35
C PHE A 153 5.65 -10.90 -5.46
N PRO A 154 5.29 -11.08 -6.74
CA PRO A 154 6.16 -10.66 -7.84
C PRO A 154 6.27 -9.14 -7.87
N GLU A 155 7.44 -8.66 -8.33
CA GLU A 155 7.59 -7.27 -8.72
C GLU A 155 6.67 -6.96 -9.91
N THR A 156 6.16 -5.74 -9.94
CA THR A 156 5.28 -5.24 -11.00
C THR A 156 5.94 -4.04 -11.67
N PRO A 157 5.74 -3.81 -12.96
CA PRO A 157 6.25 -2.62 -13.63
C PRO A 157 5.72 -1.36 -12.94
N MET A 158 6.60 -0.41 -12.64
CA MET A 158 6.23 0.89 -12.11
C MET A 158 5.39 1.64 -13.15
N GLY A 159 4.31 2.27 -12.69
CA GLY A 159 3.45 3.10 -13.54
C GLY A 159 3.41 4.53 -13.00
N PHE A 160 3.40 5.49 -13.91
CA PHE A 160 3.30 6.92 -13.60
C PHE A 160 2.20 7.60 -14.42
N ARG A 161 1.44 6.81 -15.17
CA ARG A 161 0.34 7.25 -16.02
C ARG A 161 -0.99 7.11 -15.29
N ASP A 162 -1.89 8.03 -15.60
CA ASP A 162 -3.28 7.95 -15.17
C ASP A 162 -3.94 6.74 -15.84
N LEU A 163 -4.49 5.84 -15.03
CA LEU A 163 -5.16 4.64 -15.51
C LEU A 163 -6.37 4.95 -16.42
N GLU A 164 -6.97 6.12 -16.27
CA GLU A 164 -8.13 6.53 -17.07
C GLU A 164 -7.74 7.12 -18.42
N THR A 165 -6.72 7.98 -18.46
CA THR A 165 -6.35 8.72 -19.68
C THR A 165 -5.19 8.08 -20.44
N GLY A 166 -4.36 7.27 -19.77
CA GLY A 166 -3.09 6.76 -20.30
C GLY A 166 -1.97 7.80 -20.34
N GLU A 167 -2.26 9.04 -19.93
CA GLU A 167 -1.29 10.13 -19.92
C GLU A 167 -0.46 10.14 -18.65
N LEU A 168 0.78 10.59 -18.79
CA LEU A 168 1.70 10.74 -17.66
C LEU A 168 1.23 11.89 -16.77
N PHE A 169 1.19 11.70 -15.45
CA PHE A 169 0.81 12.79 -14.55
C PHE A 169 1.85 13.93 -14.59
N PRO A 170 1.42 15.21 -14.69
CA PRO A 170 2.30 16.37 -14.57
C PRO A 170 3.12 16.36 -13.29
N TYR A 171 2.52 15.88 -12.19
CA TYR A 171 3.20 15.69 -10.91
C TYR A 171 4.52 14.90 -11.06
N TRP A 172 4.48 13.75 -11.73
CA TRP A 172 5.66 12.89 -11.88
C TRP A 172 6.71 13.50 -12.81
N ILE A 173 6.28 14.21 -13.86
CA ILE A 173 7.18 14.98 -14.72
C ILE A 173 7.98 15.99 -13.89
N ASP A 174 7.29 16.81 -13.10
CA ASP A 174 7.93 17.84 -12.29
C ASP A 174 8.77 17.25 -11.15
N PHE A 175 8.29 16.17 -10.53
CA PHE A 175 8.97 15.47 -9.45
C PHE A 175 10.33 14.92 -9.90
N TYR A 176 10.36 14.13 -10.98
CA TYR A 176 11.60 13.54 -11.49
C TYR A 176 12.52 14.58 -12.15
N LYS A 177 11.96 15.60 -12.81
CA LYS A 177 12.73 16.74 -13.33
C LYS A 177 13.48 17.49 -12.24
N LYS A 178 12.85 17.75 -11.08
CA LYS A 178 13.51 18.40 -9.93
C LYS A 178 14.65 17.57 -9.35
N MET A 179 14.59 16.24 -9.47
CA MET A 179 15.66 15.34 -9.04
C MET A 179 16.76 15.13 -10.09
N GLY A 180 16.56 15.60 -11.33
CA GLY A 180 17.47 15.34 -12.44
C GLY A 180 17.52 13.86 -12.84
N GLN A 181 16.45 13.11 -12.58
CA GLN A 181 16.34 11.68 -12.87
C GLN A 181 15.26 11.44 -13.93
N PRO A 182 15.38 10.39 -14.77
CA PRO A 182 14.28 9.95 -15.62
C PRO A 182 13.16 9.34 -14.76
N ILE A 183 11.93 9.38 -15.28
CA ILE A 183 10.81 8.66 -14.69
C ILE A 183 11.04 7.16 -14.94
N PRO A 184 11.08 6.30 -13.90
CA PRO A 184 11.36 4.88 -14.05
C PRO A 184 10.12 4.09 -14.51
N GLU A 185 9.41 4.59 -15.52
CA GLU A 185 8.23 3.94 -16.09
C GLU A 185 8.61 2.57 -16.66
N GLY A 186 7.91 1.51 -16.21
CA GLY A 186 8.14 0.14 -16.66
C GLY A 186 9.26 -0.60 -15.92
N GLU A 187 10.06 0.08 -15.08
CA GLU A 187 11.08 -0.57 -14.26
C GLU A 187 10.45 -1.49 -13.19
N PRO A 188 11.17 -2.49 -12.67
CA PRO A 188 10.67 -3.34 -11.59
C PRO A 188 10.37 -2.55 -10.32
N GLY A 189 9.19 -2.77 -9.74
CA GLY A 189 8.78 -2.15 -8.49
C GLY A 189 7.58 -2.85 -7.86
N SER A 190 6.74 -2.10 -7.15
CA SER A 190 5.51 -2.63 -6.55
C SER A 190 4.48 -1.53 -6.35
N HIS A 191 3.22 -1.92 -6.21
CA HIS A 191 2.14 -0.98 -5.92
C HIS A 191 1.09 -1.60 -5.00
N PRO A 192 0.55 -0.89 -3.98
CA PRO A 192 -0.44 -1.44 -3.07
C PRO A 192 -1.70 -1.94 -3.78
N ALA A 193 -2.18 -1.22 -4.80
CA ALA A 193 -3.31 -1.67 -5.61
C ALA A 193 -3.04 -3.02 -6.31
N LEU A 194 -1.89 -3.18 -6.96
CA LEU A 194 -1.55 -4.44 -7.64
C LEU A 194 -1.32 -5.58 -6.63
N LEU A 195 -0.66 -5.30 -5.51
CA LEU A 195 -0.47 -6.25 -4.42
C LEU A 195 -1.81 -6.77 -3.87
N SER A 196 -2.81 -5.90 -3.75
CA SER A 196 -4.15 -6.28 -3.30
C SER A 196 -4.87 -7.29 -4.21
N CYS A 197 -4.41 -7.43 -5.47
CA CYS A 197 -4.95 -8.38 -6.45
C CYS A 197 -4.23 -9.73 -6.45
N SER A 198 -3.23 -9.93 -5.57
CA SER A 198 -2.44 -11.16 -5.53
C SER A 198 -3.30 -12.40 -5.28
N ASP A 199 -3.06 -13.47 -6.05
CA ASP A 199 -3.70 -14.77 -5.88
C ASP A 199 -3.33 -15.44 -4.55
N LYS A 200 -2.23 -14.99 -3.91
CA LYS A 200 -1.74 -15.46 -2.61
C LYS A 200 -2.54 -14.90 -1.44
N LEU A 201 -3.40 -13.91 -1.69
CA LEU A 201 -4.23 -13.27 -0.68
C LEU A 201 -5.69 -13.73 -0.82
N GLU A 202 -6.36 -13.88 0.31
CA GLU A 202 -7.82 -13.91 0.41
C GLU A 202 -8.33 -12.61 1.01
N VAL A 203 -9.43 -12.10 0.46
CA VAL A 203 -10.07 -10.90 1.01
C VAL A 203 -10.95 -11.32 2.18
N VAL A 204 -10.61 -10.81 3.37
CA VAL A 204 -11.37 -11.05 4.60
C VAL A 204 -12.50 -10.04 4.71
N ARG A 205 -12.22 -8.76 4.43
CA ARG A 205 -13.20 -7.68 4.60
C ARG A 205 -12.93 -6.49 3.70
N VAL A 206 -14.00 -5.87 3.22
CA VAL A 206 -13.99 -4.54 2.59
C VAL A 206 -14.85 -3.62 3.44
N VAL A 207 -14.26 -2.51 3.90
CA VAL A 207 -14.98 -1.41 4.56
C VAL A 207 -14.87 -0.22 3.62
N GLY A 208 -16.00 0.32 3.16
CA GLY A 208 -16.01 1.40 2.17
C GLY A 208 -15.29 1.06 0.86
N GLN A 209 -15.57 1.82 -0.19
CA GLN A 209 -14.77 1.74 -1.41
C GLN A 209 -14.99 2.97 -2.27
N LEU A 210 -13.92 3.38 -2.95
CA LEU A 210 -13.98 4.29 -4.08
C LEU A 210 -13.25 3.62 -5.25
N PRO A 211 -13.77 3.76 -6.47
CA PRO A 211 -13.14 3.14 -7.61
C PRO A 211 -11.88 3.93 -8.03
N ALA A 212 -10.84 3.22 -8.48
CA ALA A 212 -9.64 3.81 -9.09
C ALA A 212 -9.93 4.52 -10.42
N ARG A 213 -11.10 4.23 -11.00
CA ARG A 213 -11.62 4.84 -12.22
C ARG A 213 -12.95 5.47 -11.90
N GLN A 214 -13.22 6.68 -12.35
CA GLN A 214 -14.61 7.12 -12.43
C GLN A 214 -15.27 6.27 -13.53
N SER A 215 -16.31 5.51 -13.19
CA SER A 215 -17.13 4.93 -14.24
C SER A 215 -17.76 6.10 -14.99
N ILE A 216 -17.25 6.42 -16.18
CA ILE A 216 -18.02 7.19 -17.16
C ILE A 216 -19.16 6.26 -17.59
N ASN A 217 -20.25 6.29 -16.84
CA ASN A 217 -21.59 5.85 -17.21
C ASN A 217 -22.50 6.13 -16.01
N GLY A 218 -22.98 7.37 -15.93
CA GLY A 218 -23.82 7.78 -14.81
C GLY A 218 -24.29 9.23 -14.82
N GLN A 219 -24.39 9.89 -15.98
CA GLN A 219 -25.24 11.08 -16.12
C GLN A 219 -26.04 10.97 -17.43
N LEU A 220 -27.29 10.56 -17.23
CA LEU A 220 -28.52 11.11 -17.84
C LEU A 220 -28.67 11.11 -19.36
N ALA A 221 -29.70 10.37 -19.77
CA ALA A 221 -30.75 10.73 -20.75
C ALA A 221 -30.34 11.18 -22.16
#